data_AF-A0A495ZX16-F1
#
_entry.id   AF-A0A495ZX16-F1
#
_cell.length_a   1.000
_cell.length_b   1.000
_cell.length_c   1.000
_cell.angle_alpha   90.00
_cell.angle_beta   90.00
_cell.angle_gamma   90.00
#
_symmetry.space_group_name_H-M   'P 1'
#
loop_
_entity.id
_entity.type
_entity.pdbx_description
1 polymer ?
#
loop_
_entity_poly.entity_id
_entity_poly.type
_entity_poly.pdbx_seq_one_letter_code
_entity_poly.pdbx_strand_id
1 'polypeptide(L)'
;MVANTITLIRLPLTFGVIALFGIHRYLDLTLIASIVFIFALDAVDGIVARKRNETSEVGAVLDTLADRVIENTFWLYFAIVGLIPMWMPIAVMTRGIFTDCLQRFFGNPKSGWAHALTRSRISRALYGVIKTLAFICLASAGVFKGIILEQGSLILATIAVGFCLLRGLPFFFTVQRTPHTQRT
;
A
#
# COMPACT_ATOMS: atom_id res chain seq x y z
N MET A 1 9.07 -21.01 -3.72
CA MET A 1 7.60 -21.18 -3.47
C MET A 1 7.11 -20.61 -2.14
N VAL A 2 7.98 -20.18 -1.22
CA VAL A 2 7.59 -19.67 0.12
C VAL A 2 6.85 -18.32 0.06
N ALA A 3 7.24 -17.41 -0.84
CA ALA A 3 6.62 -16.09 -0.97
C ALA A 3 5.10 -16.17 -1.22
N ASN A 4 4.67 -16.98 -2.20
CA ASN A 4 3.24 -17.16 -2.50
C ASN A 4 2.42 -17.63 -1.31
N THR A 5 2.97 -18.53 -0.49
CA THR A 5 2.26 -19.07 0.68
C THR A 5 2.00 -17.97 1.70
N ILE A 6 2.97 -17.08 1.90
CA ILE A 6 2.81 -15.98 2.87
C ILE A 6 1.83 -14.94 2.33
N THR A 7 1.88 -14.64 1.03
CA THR A 7 0.86 -13.82 0.37
C THR A 7 -0.55 -14.42 0.55
N LEU A 8 -0.69 -15.73 0.34
CA LEU A 8 -1.95 -16.49 0.50
C LEU A 8 -2.48 -16.51 1.94
N ILE A 9 -1.59 -16.42 2.94
CA ILE A 9 -1.97 -16.37 4.35
C ILE A 9 -2.36 -14.93 4.76
N ARG A 10 -1.63 -13.91 4.31
CA ARG A 10 -1.88 -12.50 4.67
C ARG A 10 -3.27 -12.02 4.26
N LEU A 11 -3.75 -12.44 3.10
CA LEU A 11 -5.01 -11.98 2.55
C LEU A 11 -6.21 -12.38 3.43
N PRO A 12 -6.46 -13.68 3.74
CA PRO A 12 -7.51 -14.07 4.68
C PRO A 12 -7.26 -13.55 6.09
N LEU A 13 -6.01 -13.45 6.54
CA LEU A 13 -5.68 -12.85 7.84
C LEU A 13 -6.13 -11.38 7.91
N THR A 14 -5.93 -10.61 6.85
CA THR A 14 -6.36 -9.20 6.76
C THR A 14 -7.88 -9.09 6.86
N PHE A 15 -8.62 -9.91 6.11
CA PHE A 15 -10.08 -9.93 6.20
C PHE A 15 -10.57 -10.37 7.58
N GLY A 16 -9.93 -11.36 8.20
CA GLY A 16 -10.23 -11.79 9.57
C GLY A 16 -9.98 -10.68 10.59
N VAL A 17 -8.86 -9.97 10.48
CA VAL A 17 -8.54 -8.82 11.34
C VAL A 17 -9.62 -7.74 11.23
N ILE A 18 -10.01 -7.39 10.00
CA ILE A 18 -11.02 -6.37 9.74
C ILE A 18 -12.41 -6.80 10.23
N ALA A 19 -12.79 -8.05 10.03
CA ALA A 19 -14.07 -8.58 10.48
C ALA A 19 -14.19 -8.62 12.02
N LEU A 20 -13.07 -8.85 12.71
CA LEU A 20 -13.03 -8.91 14.18
C LEU A 20 -12.84 -7.54 14.84
N PHE A 21 -12.36 -6.54 14.10
CA PHE A 21 -12.07 -5.21 14.64
C PHE A 21 -13.34 -4.47 15.03
N GLY A 22 -13.39 -4.01 16.27
CA GLY A 22 -14.55 -3.30 16.83
C GLY A 22 -15.59 -4.22 17.50
N ILE A 23 -15.40 -5.54 17.52
CA ILE A 23 -16.27 -6.47 18.27
C ILE A 23 -15.95 -6.42 19.77
N HIS A 24 -14.67 -6.52 20.13
CA HIS A 24 -14.22 -6.52 21.52
C HIS A 24 -12.98 -5.66 21.71
N ARG A 25 -13.07 -4.68 22.61
CA ARG A 25 -11.99 -3.73 22.93
C ARG A 25 -10.66 -4.40 23.31
N TYR A 26 -10.71 -5.56 23.96
CA TYR A 26 -9.51 -6.33 24.31
C TYR A 26 -8.86 -6.99 23.09
N LEU A 27 -9.65 -7.41 22.10
CA LEU A 27 -9.15 -7.96 20.85
C LEU A 27 -8.53 -6.86 19.99
N ASP A 28 -9.06 -5.64 20.03
CA ASP A 28 -8.60 -4.55 19.17
C ASP A 28 -7.10 -4.23 19.35
N LEU A 29 -6.56 -4.36 20.58
CA LEU A 29 -5.11 -4.23 20.82
C LEU A 29 -4.29 -5.32 20.12
N THR A 30 -4.77 -6.56 20.18
CA THR A 30 -4.16 -7.69 19.47
C THR A 30 -4.27 -7.53 17.96
N LEU A 31 -5.37 -6.92 17.48
CA LEU A 31 -5.58 -6.64 16.06
C LEU A 31 -4.67 -5.52 15.56
N ILE A 32 -4.38 -4.49 16.36
CA ILE A 32 -3.34 -3.48 16.06
C ILE A 32 -1.98 -4.16 15.88
N ALA A 33 -1.61 -5.08 16.79
CA ALA A 33 -0.37 -5.84 16.67
C ALA A 33 -0.35 -6.74 15.42
N SER A 34 -1.51 -7.25 15.02
CA SER A 34 -1.66 -8.06 13.80
C SER A 34 -1.44 -7.22 12.53
N ILE A 35 -1.86 -5.96 12.50
CA ILE A 35 -1.58 -5.03 11.39
C ILE A 35 -0.06 -4.85 11.25
N VAL A 36 0.64 -4.59 12.36
CA VAL A 36 2.12 -4.48 12.35
C VAL A 36 2.75 -5.76 11.81
N PHE A 37 2.27 -6.91 12.26
CA PHE A 37 2.78 -8.21 11.84
C PHE A 37 2.58 -8.47 10.34
N ILE A 38 1.42 -8.14 9.78
CA ILE A 38 1.12 -8.28 8.34
C ILE A 38 2.09 -7.46 7.49
N PHE A 39 2.32 -6.19 7.84
CA PHE A 39 3.23 -5.31 7.10
C PHE A 39 4.71 -5.61 7.35
N ALA A 40 5.06 -6.11 8.54
CA ALA A 40 6.42 -6.56 8.84
C ALA A 40 6.79 -7.84 8.06
N LEU A 41 5.85 -8.80 7.97
CA LEU A 41 6.04 -10.02 7.18
C LEU A 41 6.30 -9.69 5.70
N ASP A 42 5.56 -8.74 5.13
CA ASP A 42 5.79 -8.26 3.75
C ASP A 42 7.22 -7.75 3.53
N ALA A 43 7.71 -6.93 4.46
CA ALA A 43 9.06 -6.38 4.37
C ALA A 43 10.13 -7.49 4.48
N VAL A 44 9.92 -8.48 5.35
CA VAL A 44 10.83 -9.61 5.55
C VAL A 44 10.84 -10.52 4.32
N ASP A 45 9.68 -10.84 3.76
CA ASP A 45 9.57 -11.68 2.56
C ASP A 45 10.21 -11.03 1.35
N GLY A 46 10.03 -9.72 1.20
CA GLY A 46 10.72 -8.96 0.18
C GLY A 46 12.25 -9.06 0.30
N ILE A 47 12.81 -9.18 1.52
CA ILE A 47 14.25 -9.38 1.74
C ILE A 47 14.67 -10.81 1.44
N VAL A 48 13.89 -11.81 1.88
CA VAL A 48 14.20 -13.23 1.72
C VAL A 48 14.09 -13.67 0.26
N ALA A 49 13.04 -13.25 -0.45
CA ALA A 49 12.85 -13.53 -1.87
C ALA A 49 14.02 -13.01 -2.71
N ARG A 50 14.54 -11.82 -2.39
CA ARG A 50 15.72 -11.23 -3.04
C ARG A 50 17.00 -12.05 -2.84
N LYS A 51 17.14 -12.72 -1.69
CA LYS A 51 18.33 -13.55 -1.40
C LYS A 51 18.26 -14.93 -2.07
N ARG A 52 17.06 -15.43 -2.37
CA ARG A 52 16.88 -16.78 -2.90
C ARG A 52 16.76 -16.89 -4.42
N ASN A 53 16.61 -15.77 -5.16
CA ASN A 53 16.38 -15.77 -6.62
C ASN A 53 15.23 -16.71 -7.09
N GLU A 54 14.39 -17.17 -6.17
CA GLU A 54 13.27 -18.06 -6.43
C GLU A 54 12.00 -17.22 -6.60
N THR A 55 11.82 -16.63 -7.77
CA THR A 55 10.60 -15.90 -8.11
C THR A 55 9.97 -16.53 -9.33
N SER A 56 8.84 -17.24 -9.12
CA SER A 56 7.93 -17.58 -10.21
C SER A 56 7.25 -16.29 -10.68
N GLU A 57 7.16 -16.08 -11.99
CA GLU A 57 6.52 -14.88 -12.59
C GLU A 57 5.07 -14.74 -12.12
N VAL A 58 4.33 -15.86 -12.05
CA VAL A 58 2.94 -15.89 -11.57
C VAL A 58 2.86 -15.47 -10.10
N GLY A 59 3.82 -15.91 -9.28
CA GLY A 59 3.89 -15.55 -7.87
C GLY A 59 4.11 -14.07 -7.63
N ALA A 60 5.03 -13.46 -8.39
CA ALA A 60 5.32 -12.03 -8.27
C ALA A 60 4.11 -11.14 -8.64
N VAL A 61 3.31 -11.56 -9.63
CA VAL A 61 2.08 -10.85 -10.00
C VAL A 61 1.02 -10.98 -8.91
N LEU A 62 0.81 -12.19 -8.37
CA LEU A 62 -0.14 -12.41 -7.29
C LEU A 62 0.22 -11.64 -6.02
N ASP A 63 1.51 -11.57 -5.68
CA ASP A 63 2.02 -10.82 -4.54
C ASP A 63 1.70 -9.33 -4.66
N THR A 64 2.02 -8.74 -5.82
CA THR A 64 1.71 -7.34 -6.12
C THR A 64 0.21 -7.04 -6.06
N LEU A 65 -0.63 -7.95 -6.56
CA LEU A 65 -2.09 -7.82 -6.51
C LEU A 65 -2.62 -7.90 -5.07
N ALA A 66 -2.13 -8.87 -4.29
CA ALA A 66 -2.53 -9.03 -2.89
C ALA A 66 -2.16 -7.81 -2.05
N ASP A 67 -0.98 -7.24 -2.24
CA ASP A 67 -0.55 -6.00 -1.56
C ASP A 67 -1.52 -4.84 -1.81
N ARG A 68 -1.98 -4.70 -3.07
CA ARG A 68 -2.97 -3.68 -3.46
C ARG A 68 -4.31 -3.93 -2.80
N VAL A 69 -4.77 -5.18 -2.78
CA VAL A 69 -6.03 -5.55 -2.13
C VAL A 69 -5.95 -5.22 -0.65
N ILE A 70 -4.94 -5.72 0.06
CA ILE A 70 -4.75 -5.48 1.51
C ILE A 70 -4.72 -3.97 1.81
N GLU A 71 -3.95 -3.19 1.04
CA GLU A 71 -3.88 -1.74 1.20
C GLU A 71 -5.24 -1.06 1.03
N ASN A 72 -5.94 -1.37 -0.06
CA ASN A 72 -7.23 -0.77 -0.35
C ASN A 72 -8.30 -1.17 0.67
N THR A 73 -8.26 -2.43 1.15
CA THR A 73 -9.18 -2.91 2.18
C THR A 73 -8.99 -2.13 3.48
N PHE A 74 -7.76 -1.88 3.93
CA PHE A 74 -7.50 -1.07 5.12
C PHE A 74 -7.97 0.38 4.95
N TRP A 75 -7.63 1.03 3.83
CA TRP A 75 -8.09 2.40 3.58
C TRP A 75 -9.62 2.49 3.56
N LEU A 76 -10.29 1.55 2.88
CA LEU A 76 -11.75 1.52 2.82
C LEU A 76 -12.37 1.26 4.19
N TYR A 77 -11.80 0.32 4.97
CA TYR A 77 -12.26 0.01 6.31
C TYR A 77 -12.24 1.25 7.22
N PHE A 78 -11.10 1.94 7.30
CA PHE A 78 -10.99 3.14 8.14
C PHE A 78 -11.92 4.27 7.68
N ALA A 79 -12.25 4.34 6.39
CA ALA A 79 -13.23 5.29 5.88
C ALA A 79 -14.66 4.92 6.30
N ILE A 80 -15.02 3.63 6.26
CA ILE A 80 -16.34 3.14 6.70
C ILE A 80 -16.55 3.36 8.20
N VAL A 81 -15.50 3.14 9.01
CA VAL A 81 -15.53 3.41 10.46
C VAL A 81 -15.56 4.93 10.76
N GLY A 82 -15.36 5.79 9.75
CA GLY A 82 -15.44 7.24 9.89
C GLY A 82 -14.16 7.89 10.43
N LEU A 83 -13.05 7.16 10.49
CA LEU A 83 -11.77 7.69 10.97
C LEU A 83 -11.03 8.51 9.91
N ILE A 84 -11.31 8.26 8.63
CA ILE A 84 -10.79 9.05 7.51
C ILE A 84 -11.92 9.39 6.53
N PRO A 85 -11.78 10.48 5.77
CA PRO A 85 -12.76 10.82 4.75
C PRO A 85 -12.66 9.89 3.52
N MET A 86 -13.81 9.60 2.91
CA MET A 86 -13.95 8.70 1.74
C MET A 86 -13.11 9.11 0.52
N TRP A 87 -12.71 10.38 0.39
CA TRP A 87 -11.87 10.79 -0.73
C TRP A 87 -10.47 10.14 -0.70
N MET A 88 -9.95 9.79 0.48
CA MET A 88 -8.63 9.17 0.64
C MET A 88 -8.52 7.78 -0.01
N PRO A 89 -9.38 6.79 0.35
CA PRO A 89 -9.36 5.49 -0.31
C PRO A 89 -9.62 5.60 -1.82
N ILE A 90 -10.57 6.44 -2.23
CA ILE A 90 -10.88 6.65 -3.65
C ILE A 90 -9.65 7.16 -4.41
N ALA A 91 -8.93 8.14 -3.85
CA ALA A 91 -7.73 8.69 -4.46
C ALA A 91 -6.60 7.64 -4.58
N VAL A 92 -6.36 6.86 -3.52
CA VAL A 92 -5.34 5.79 -3.52
C VAL A 92 -5.68 4.70 -4.54
N MET A 93 -6.93 4.24 -4.58
CA MET A 93 -7.42 3.23 -5.53
C MET A 93 -7.31 3.72 -6.98
N THR A 94 -7.80 4.93 -7.25
CA THR A 94 -7.77 5.53 -8.59
C THR A 94 -6.34 5.66 -9.10
N ARG A 95 -5.44 6.20 -8.25
CA ARG A 95 -4.02 6.31 -8.59
C ARG A 95 -3.42 4.94 -8.86
N GLY A 96 -3.70 3.93 -8.03
CA GLY A 96 -3.18 2.57 -8.18
C GLY A 96 -3.54 1.97 -9.53
N ILE A 97 -4.84 1.94 -9.84
CA ILE A 97 -5.36 1.44 -11.12
C ILE A 97 -4.75 2.21 -12.28
N PHE A 98 -4.69 3.54 -12.19
CA PHE A 98 -4.15 4.38 -13.25
C PHE A 98 -2.66 4.12 -13.51
N THR A 99 -1.84 4.04 -12.46
CA THR A 99 -0.40 3.76 -12.61
C THR A 99 -0.15 2.35 -13.15
N ASP A 100 -0.93 1.38 -12.71
CA ASP A 100 -0.77 -0.02 -13.11
C ASP A 100 -1.21 -0.20 -14.59
N CYS A 101 -2.30 0.46 -15.02
CA CYS A 101 -2.72 0.52 -16.43
C CYS A 101 -1.65 1.18 -17.31
N LEU A 102 -1.16 2.37 -16.92
CA LEU A 102 -0.14 3.07 -17.71
C LEU A 102 1.15 2.26 -17.83
N GLN A 103 1.58 1.61 -16.76
CA GLN A 103 2.75 0.74 -16.78
C GLN A 103 2.57 -0.44 -17.75
N ARG A 104 1.35 -0.99 -17.86
CA ARG A 104 1.07 -2.12 -18.74
C ARG A 104 0.98 -1.73 -20.23
N PHE A 105 0.45 -0.55 -20.54
CA PHE A 105 0.31 -0.08 -21.93
C PHE A 105 1.55 0.63 -22.47
N PHE A 106 2.17 1.51 -21.68
CA PHE A 106 3.29 2.37 -22.12
C PHE A 106 4.65 1.86 -21.63
N GLY A 107 4.66 0.83 -20.78
CA GLY A 107 5.88 0.35 -20.14
C GLY A 107 6.37 1.30 -19.04
N ASN A 108 7.50 0.94 -18.44
CA ASN A 108 8.09 1.71 -17.35
C ASN A 108 8.89 2.92 -17.88
N PRO A 109 8.85 4.08 -17.20
CA PRO A 109 9.74 5.20 -17.49
C PRO A 109 11.20 4.74 -17.50
N LYS A 110 11.92 4.93 -18.61
CA LYS A 110 13.30 4.43 -18.79
C LYS A 110 14.37 5.36 -18.21
N SER A 111 14.12 6.66 -18.04
CA SER A 111 15.07 7.61 -17.44
C SER A 111 14.39 8.85 -16.83
N GLY A 112 15.10 9.57 -15.95
CA GLY A 112 14.69 10.86 -15.39
C GLY A 112 14.22 10.84 -13.92
N TRP A 113 13.77 12.01 -13.44
CA TRP A 113 13.19 12.19 -12.09
C TRP A 113 11.98 11.28 -11.85
N ALA A 114 11.24 10.96 -12.93
CA ALA A 114 10.15 10.00 -12.92
C ALA A 114 10.59 8.57 -12.57
N HIS A 115 11.73 8.12 -13.08
CA HIS A 115 12.33 6.83 -12.76
C HIS A 115 12.87 6.81 -11.32
N ALA A 116 13.50 7.90 -10.88
CA ALA A 116 14.02 8.03 -9.53
C ALA A 116 12.90 7.97 -8.48
N LEU A 117 11.78 8.67 -8.69
CA LEU A 117 10.70 8.73 -7.70
C LEU A 117 9.88 7.43 -7.63
N THR A 118 9.65 6.77 -8.77
CA THR A 118 8.88 5.52 -8.85
C THR A 118 9.70 4.28 -8.46
N ARG A 119 10.98 4.20 -8.87
CA ARG A 119 11.81 3.00 -8.71
C ARG A 119 12.78 3.04 -7.54
N SER A 120 13.10 4.23 -6.98
CA SER A 120 14.03 4.34 -5.85
C SER A 120 13.57 3.46 -4.68
N ARG A 121 14.50 2.60 -4.23
CA ARG A 121 14.32 1.70 -3.09
C ARG A 121 13.93 2.48 -1.84
N ILE A 122 14.53 3.65 -1.67
CA ILE A 122 14.30 4.54 -0.52
C ILE A 122 12.88 5.09 -0.56
N SER A 123 12.41 5.58 -1.72
CA SER A 123 11.05 6.09 -1.87
C SER A 123 10.01 5.01 -1.51
N ARG A 124 10.22 3.76 -1.95
CA ARG A 124 9.30 2.63 -1.67
C ARG A 124 9.28 2.25 -0.20
N ALA A 125 10.45 2.15 0.42
CA ALA A 125 10.56 1.91 1.85
C ALA A 125 9.91 3.02 2.67
N LEU A 126 10.16 4.29 2.33
CA LEU A 126 9.56 5.45 2.99
C LEU A 126 8.03 5.43 2.91
N TYR A 127 7.46 5.18 1.73
CA TYR A 127 6.00 5.06 1.59
C TYR A 127 5.45 3.93 2.46
N GLY A 128 6.08 2.75 2.43
CA GLY A 128 5.68 1.60 3.24
C GLY A 128 5.67 1.91 4.73
N VAL A 129 6.73 2.57 5.23
CA VAL A 129 6.84 2.99 6.63
C VAL A 129 5.75 4.01 6.99
N ILE A 130 5.59 5.07 6.19
CA ILE A 130 4.60 6.13 6.45
C ILE A 130 3.17 5.54 6.48
N LYS A 131 2.82 4.70 5.50
CA LYS A 131 1.51 4.01 5.42
C LYS A 131 1.29 3.10 6.63
N THR A 132 2.29 2.31 7.01
CA THR A 132 2.18 1.39 8.15
C THR A 132 1.96 2.16 9.45
N LEU A 133 2.72 3.25 9.66
CA LEU A 133 2.53 4.14 10.79
C LEU A 133 1.14 4.79 10.77
N ALA A 134 0.66 5.23 9.60
CA ALA A 134 -0.69 5.78 9.46
C ALA A 134 -1.76 4.77 9.89
N PHE A 135 -1.67 3.51 9.46
CA PHE A 135 -2.63 2.47 9.86
C PHE A 135 -2.57 2.11 11.34
N ILE A 136 -1.37 2.08 11.94
CA ILE A 136 -1.23 1.85 13.39
C ILE A 136 -1.87 3.01 14.17
N CYS A 137 -1.62 4.25 13.75
CA CYS A 137 -2.22 5.42 14.38
C CYS A 137 -3.74 5.47 14.19
N LEU A 138 -4.26 5.10 13.02
CA LEU A 138 -5.70 5.03 12.77
C LEU A 138 -6.38 3.94 13.60
N ALA A 139 -5.77 2.75 13.66
CA ALA A 139 -6.30 1.66 14.47
C ALA A 139 -6.29 2.02 15.96
N SER A 140 -5.22 2.65 16.46
CA SER A 140 -5.17 3.11 17.85
C SER A 140 -6.15 4.27 18.13
N ALA A 141 -6.37 5.18 17.18
CA ALA A 141 -7.41 6.21 17.28
C ALA A 141 -8.82 5.59 17.42
N GLY A 142 -9.13 4.56 16.64
CA GLY A 142 -10.40 3.83 16.73
C GLY A 142 -10.64 3.19 18.10
N VAL A 143 -9.58 2.72 18.77
CA VAL A 143 -9.68 2.12 20.11
C VAL A 143 -9.74 3.18 21.20
N PHE A 144 -8.77 4.09 21.26
CA PHE A 144 -8.62 4.99 22.40
C PHE A 144 -9.49 6.25 22.32
N LYS A 145 -10.09 6.58 21.15
CA LYS A 145 -10.98 7.72 20.92
C LYS A 145 -10.49 9.03 21.55
N GLY A 146 -9.19 9.30 21.41
CA GLY A 146 -8.54 10.49 21.94
C GLY A 146 -8.45 11.56 20.86
N ILE A 147 -8.88 12.79 21.15
CA ILE A 147 -8.90 13.91 20.20
C ILE A 147 -7.53 14.14 19.54
N ILE A 148 -6.46 14.13 20.33
CA ILE A 148 -5.08 14.33 19.84
C ILE A 148 -4.67 13.18 18.90
N LEU A 149 -5.07 11.95 19.23
CA LEU A 149 -4.73 10.76 18.47
C LEU A 149 -5.51 10.70 17.15
N GLU A 150 -6.78 11.08 17.16
CA GLU A 150 -7.63 11.21 15.96
C GLU A 150 -7.04 12.24 14.99
N GLN A 151 -6.75 13.46 15.47
CA GLN A 151 -6.13 14.49 14.65
C GLN A 151 -4.75 14.07 14.11
N GLY A 152 -3.90 13.49 14.97
CA GLY A 152 -2.59 12.99 14.58
C GLY A 152 -2.67 11.89 13.51
N SER A 153 -3.60 10.96 13.67
CA SER A 153 -3.83 9.87 12.71
C SER A 153 -4.30 10.38 11.35
N LEU A 154 -5.18 11.38 11.33
CA LEU A 154 -5.67 12.04 10.11
C LEU A 154 -4.56 12.79 9.37
N ILE A 155 -3.70 13.52 10.09
CA ILE A 155 -2.56 14.22 9.50
C ILE A 155 -1.62 13.19 8.85
N LEU A 156 -1.29 12.12 9.58
CA LEU A 156 -0.39 11.09 9.08
C LEU A 156 -0.98 10.34 7.87
N ALA A 157 -2.29 10.05 7.91
CA ALA A 157 -3.02 9.49 6.77
C ALA A 157 -2.98 10.42 5.55
N THR A 158 -3.17 11.72 5.76
CA THR A 158 -3.09 12.72 4.69
C THR A 158 -1.70 12.78 4.08
N ILE A 159 -0.64 12.74 4.91
CA ILE A 159 0.75 12.68 4.43
C ILE A 159 0.99 11.39 3.63
N ALA A 160 0.50 10.24 4.10
CA ALA A 160 0.61 8.97 3.40
C ALA A 160 -0.06 9.03 2.02
N VAL A 161 -1.30 9.52 1.96
CA VAL A 161 -2.06 9.67 0.70
C VAL A 161 -1.40 10.69 -0.22
N GLY A 162 -0.92 11.82 0.32
CA GLY A 162 -0.18 12.82 -0.45
C GLY A 162 1.07 12.22 -1.08
N PHE A 163 1.89 11.49 -0.31
CA PHE A 163 3.06 10.78 -0.84
C PHE A 163 2.67 9.70 -1.85
N CYS A 164 1.55 9.03 -1.63
CA CYS A 164 0.98 8.07 -2.59
C CYS A 164 0.71 8.75 -3.93
N LEU A 165 0.00 9.88 -3.94
CA LEU A 165 -0.32 10.63 -5.15
C LEU A 165 0.94 11.19 -5.84
N LEU A 166 1.85 11.78 -5.06
CA LEU A 166 3.12 12.32 -5.57
C LEU A 166 3.94 11.26 -6.31
N ARG A 167 3.96 10.02 -5.82
CA ARG A 167 4.63 8.91 -6.50
C ARG A 167 3.96 8.48 -7.81
N GLY A 168 2.68 8.79 -8.01
CA GLY A 168 1.93 8.51 -9.23
C GLY A 168 2.09 9.59 -10.31
N LEU A 169 2.36 10.84 -9.90
CA LEU A 169 2.53 11.99 -10.81
C LEU A 169 3.48 11.75 -12.00
N PRO A 170 4.63 11.08 -11.85
CA PRO A 170 5.59 11.03 -12.94
C PRO A 170 5.11 10.25 -14.17
N PHE A 171 4.09 9.39 -14.03
CA PHE A 171 3.49 8.71 -15.15
C PHE A 171 2.74 9.66 -16.10
N PHE A 172 2.13 10.73 -15.58
CA PHE A 172 1.46 11.74 -16.41
C PHE A 172 2.44 12.51 -17.31
N PHE A 173 3.60 12.87 -16.78
CA PHE A 173 4.60 13.64 -17.52
C PHE A 173 5.45 12.78 -18.47
N THR A 174 5.59 11.49 -18.19
CA THR A 174 6.42 10.59 -19.03
C THR A 174 5.65 10.13 -20.28
N VAL A 175 4.34 9.91 -20.19
CA VAL A 175 3.50 9.53 -21.34
C VAL A 175 3.55 10.56 -22.47
N GLN A 176 3.77 11.85 -22.15
CA GLN A 176 3.87 12.91 -23.16
C GLN A 176 5.21 12.95 -23.91
N ARG A 177 6.22 12.19 -23.49
CA ARG A 177 7.59 12.25 -24.06
C ARG A 177 7.97 11.07 -24.94
N THR A 178 7.05 10.19 -25.28
CA THR A 178 7.27 9.27 -26.41
C THR A 178 6.87 9.99 -27.70
N PRO A 179 7.81 10.62 -28.45
CA PRO A 179 7.55 10.86 -29.86
C PRO A 179 7.26 9.51 -30.50
N HIS A 180 6.26 9.48 -31.37
CA HIS A 180 6.06 8.38 -32.30
C HIS A 180 7.38 8.10 -33.01
N THR A 181 8.10 7.08 -32.58
CA THR A 181 9.21 6.51 -33.33
C THR A 181 9.05 5.00 -33.33
N GLN A 182 8.07 4.54 -34.10
CA GLN A 182 8.13 3.28 -34.83
C GLN A 182 7.72 3.64 -36.26
N ARG A 183 8.64 3.65 -37.24
CA ARG A 183 9.24 2.47 -37.90
C ARG A 183 8.16 1.51 -38.35
N THR A 184 7.61 1.75 -39.54
CA THR A 184 7.89 0.99 -40.79
C THR A 184 7.34 1.80 -41.94
#